data_AF-A0A2S1H2B0-F1
#
_entry.id   AF-A0A2S1H2B0-F1
#
_cell.length_a   1.000
_cell.length_b   1.000
_cell.length_c   1.000
_cell.angle_alpha   90.00
_cell.angle_beta   90.00
_cell.angle_gamma   90.00
#
_symmetry.space_group_name_H-M   'P 1'
#
loop_
_entity.id
_entity.type
_entity.pdbx_description
1 polymer ?
#
loop_
_entity_poly.entity_id
_entity_poly.type
_entity_poly.pdbx_seq_one_letter_code
_entity_poly.pdbx_strand_id
1 'polypeptide(L)'
;MKNNIALIEDRKSFLIAIVLLVLFYLFLSNYWHYPSPPIDSVTSKEVVNILESSDSEFIKITTEENYDWYLGKGLFTFDVNVFTPLSEAGWEKQGSIPHYNSNGKLISYDQIFTQSQSDDKPTITLELKIYPWKDSVQFLKIPKDVKY
;
A
#
# COMPACT_ATOMS: atom_id res chain seq x y z
N MET A 1 14.06 52.03 -24.16
CA MET A 1 12.78 51.51 -23.63
C MET A 1 13.05 50.93 -22.26
N LYS A 2 12.53 51.56 -21.19
CA LYS A 2 12.67 51.08 -19.81
C LYS A 2 11.46 50.17 -19.54
N ASN A 3 11.72 48.87 -19.36
CA ASN A 3 10.69 47.93 -18.90
C ASN A 3 10.44 48.21 -17.43
N ASN A 4 9.34 48.91 -17.14
CA ASN A 4 8.86 49.08 -15.77
C ASN A 4 8.23 47.76 -15.34
N ILE A 5 9.01 46.91 -14.68
CA ILE A 5 8.45 45.84 -13.87
C ILE A 5 7.77 46.56 -12.70
N ALA A 6 6.44 46.56 -12.69
CA ALA A 6 5.67 47.09 -11.57
C ALA A 6 6.00 46.25 -10.33
N LEU A 7 6.98 46.73 -9.55
CA LEU A 7 7.30 46.20 -8.24
C LEU A 7 6.03 46.34 -7.41
N ILE A 8 5.58 45.22 -6.85
CA ILE A 8 4.37 45.10 -6.03
C ILE A 8 4.52 46.04 -4.83
N GLU A 9 4.02 47.27 -4.98
CA GLU A 9 4.25 48.38 -4.03
C GLU A 9 3.26 48.37 -2.87
N ASP A 10 2.20 47.58 -2.99
CA ASP A 10 1.15 47.51 -1.98
C ASP A 10 1.46 46.41 -0.97
N ARG A 11 1.68 46.79 0.31
CA ARG A 11 1.97 45.84 1.41
C ARG A 11 0.97 44.69 1.48
N LYS A 12 -0.27 44.93 1.04
CA LYS A 12 -1.35 43.93 0.93
C LYS A 12 -1.06 42.87 -0.11
N SER A 13 -0.54 43.26 -1.28
CA SER A 13 -0.21 42.36 -2.38
C SER A 13 0.99 41.47 -2.04
N PHE A 14 1.96 41.98 -1.28
CA PHE A 14 3.05 41.17 -0.74
C PHE A 14 2.56 40.11 0.27
N LEU A 15 1.66 40.51 1.17
CA LEU A 15 1.05 39.57 2.12
C LEU A 15 0.22 38.49 1.42
N ILE A 16 -0.56 38.86 0.41
CA ILE A 16 -1.32 37.90 -0.41
C ILE A 16 -0.39 36.91 -1.10
N ALA A 17 0.73 37.37 -1.66
CA ALA A 17 1.71 36.51 -2.30
C ALA A 17 2.32 35.50 -1.31
N ILE A 18 2.63 35.91 -0.08
CA ILE A 18 3.12 35.01 0.97
C ILE A 18 2.06 33.96 1.33
N VAL A 19 0.80 34.39 1.54
CA VAL A 19 -0.30 33.46 1.86
C VAL A 19 -0.49 32.43 0.76
N LEU A 20 -0.48 32.86 -0.51
CA LEU A 20 -0.56 31.95 -1.65
C LEU A 20 0.63 30.99 -1.72
N LEU A 21 1.85 31.45 -1.42
CA LEU A 21 3.04 30.61 -1.40
C LEU A 21 2.96 29.54 -0.31
N VAL A 22 2.48 29.89 0.88
CA VAL A 22 2.25 28.94 1.99
C VAL A 22 1.17 27.93 1.62
N LEU A 23 0.03 28.38 1.07
CA LEU A 23 -1.03 27.47 0.63
C LEU A 23 -0.57 26.52 -0.48
N PHE A 24 0.22 27.03 -1.44
CA PHE A 24 0.80 26.23 -2.51
C PHE A 24 1.79 25.19 -1.99
N TYR A 25 2.64 25.57 -1.03
CA TYR A 25 3.56 24.65 -0.36
C TYR A 25 2.80 23.54 0.40
N LEU A 26 1.77 23.91 1.17
CA LEU A 26 0.93 22.95 1.90
C LEU A 26 0.16 22.01 0.97
N PHE A 27 -0.29 22.51 -0.19
CA PHE A 27 -0.97 21.70 -1.19
C PHE A 27 -0.02 20.65 -1.81
N LEU A 28 1.19 21.07 -2.17
CA LEU A 28 2.23 20.18 -2.70
C LEU A 28 2.68 19.14 -1.67
N SER A 29 2.81 19.52 -0.39
CA SER A 29 3.29 18.62 0.64
C SER A 29 2.29 17.55 1.03
N ASN A 30 0.98 17.84 1.01
CA ASN A 30 0.01 16.92 1.57
C ASN A 30 -0.51 15.86 0.56
N TYR A 31 -0.58 16.19 -0.74
CA TYR A 31 -1.22 15.31 -1.73
C TYR A 31 -0.25 14.48 -2.59
N TRP A 32 0.96 14.99 -2.88
CA TRP A 32 1.84 14.38 -3.90
C TRP A 32 2.87 13.38 -3.35
N HIS A 33 2.92 13.14 -2.05
CA HIS A 33 3.99 12.35 -1.44
C HIS A 33 3.70 10.86 -1.28
N TYR A 34 2.49 10.39 -1.55
CA TYR A 34 2.13 8.99 -1.42
C TYR A 34 1.81 8.37 -2.78
N PRO A 35 2.36 7.17 -3.08
CA PRO A 35 1.96 6.45 -4.28
C PRO A 35 0.47 6.11 -4.22
N SER A 36 -0.17 5.89 -5.36
CA SER A 36 -1.51 5.30 -5.37
C SER A 36 -1.47 3.90 -4.74
N PRO A 37 -2.42 3.55 -3.85
CA PRO A 37 -2.53 2.19 -3.36
C PRO A 37 -2.92 1.23 -4.51
N PRO A 38 -2.64 -0.07 -4.39
CA PRO A 38 -2.98 -1.08 -5.39
C PRO A 38 -4.48 -1.47 -5.36
N ILE A 39 -5.33 -0.62 -4.77
CA ILE A 39 -6.75 -0.84 -4.49
C ILE A 39 -7.52 0.37 -5.00
N ASP A 40 -8.40 0.19 -5.98
CA ASP A 40 -9.08 1.32 -6.62
C ASP A 40 -10.17 1.93 -5.73
N SER A 41 -10.74 1.17 -4.79
CA SER A 41 -11.78 1.67 -3.87
C SER A 41 -11.25 2.56 -2.74
N VAL A 42 -9.93 2.64 -2.55
CA VAL A 42 -9.32 3.36 -1.42
C VAL A 42 -8.32 4.38 -1.92
N THR A 43 -8.39 5.60 -1.41
CA THR A 43 -7.44 6.68 -1.74
C THR A 43 -6.18 6.61 -0.88
N SER A 44 -5.07 7.17 -1.37
CA SER A 44 -3.83 7.27 -0.57
C SER A 44 -4.05 7.99 0.76
N LYS A 45 -4.94 8.98 0.80
CA LYS A 45 -5.28 9.73 2.03
C LYS A 45 -5.98 8.84 3.05
N GLU A 46 -6.92 8.01 2.62
CA GLU A 46 -7.60 7.06 3.51
C GLU A 46 -6.61 6.04 4.07
N VAL A 47 -5.71 5.51 3.25
CA VAL A 47 -4.64 4.60 3.72
C VAL A 47 -3.77 5.27 4.78
N VAL A 48 -3.35 6.52 4.56
CA VAL A 48 -2.54 7.27 5.55
C VAL A 48 -3.33 7.50 6.83
N ASN A 49 -4.60 7.89 6.75
CA ASN A 49 -5.44 8.04 7.93
C ASN A 49 -5.59 6.72 8.72
N ILE A 50 -5.75 5.58 8.03
CA ILE A 50 -5.80 4.25 8.66
C ILE A 50 -4.46 3.94 9.35
N LEU A 51 -3.34 4.23 8.68
CA LEU A 51 -1.99 4.07 9.23
C LEU A 51 -1.77 4.90 10.48
N GLU A 52 -2.20 6.16 10.51
CA GLU A 52 -2.01 7.07 11.64
C GLU A 52 -2.95 6.77 12.81
N SER A 53 -4.17 6.29 12.53
CA SER A 53 -5.20 6.05 13.55
C SER A 53 -5.11 4.69 14.25
N SER A 54 -4.39 3.72 13.66
CA SER A 54 -4.32 2.35 14.16
C SER A 54 -3.00 2.06 14.85
N ASP A 55 -3.04 1.57 16.08
CA ASP A 55 -1.84 1.04 16.77
C ASP A 55 -1.43 -0.36 16.26
N SER A 56 -2.31 -1.06 15.55
CA SER A 56 -2.01 -2.38 14.98
C SER A 56 -1.05 -2.28 13.80
N GLU A 57 -0.11 -3.23 13.72
CA GLU A 57 0.77 -3.41 12.58
C GLU A 57 0.06 -4.12 11.41
N PHE A 58 -0.95 -4.95 11.68
CA PHE A 58 -1.74 -5.68 10.68
C PHE A 58 -3.20 -5.22 10.69
N ILE A 59 -3.68 -4.64 9.59
CA ILE A 59 -4.97 -3.94 9.54
C ILE A 59 -5.75 -4.37 8.30
N LYS A 60 -7.01 -4.79 8.46
CA LYS A 60 -7.92 -4.99 7.32
C LYS A 60 -8.37 -3.63 6.79
N ILE A 61 -8.15 -3.36 5.51
CA ILE A 61 -8.47 -2.08 4.87
C ILE A 61 -9.88 -2.11 4.28
N THR A 62 -10.13 -3.10 3.43
CA THR A 62 -11.36 -3.20 2.66
C THR A 62 -11.55 -4.64 2.17
N THR A 63 -12.69 -4.86 1.55
CA THR A 63 -13.09 -6.11 0.95
C THR A 63 -13.62 -5.80 -0.45
N GLU A 64 -13.01 -6.38 -1.48
CA GLU A 64 -13.38 -6.21 -2.89
C GLU A 64 -13.61 -7.56 -3.55
N GLU A 65 -14.79 -7.73 -4.16
CA GLU A 65 -15.18 -8.97 -4.85
C GLU A 65 -15.01 -10.21 -3.96
N ASN A 66 -13.99 -11.03 -4.25
CA ASN A 66 -13.66 -12.27 -3.55
C ASN A 66 -12.39 -12.18 -2.72
N TYR A 67 -11.88 -10.97 -2.49
CA TYR A 67 -10.62 -10.74 -1.78
C TYR A 67 -10.82 -9.81 -0.58
N ASP A 68 -10.05 -10.09 0.46
CA ASP A 68 -9.81 -9.18 1.55
C ASP A 68 -8.44 -8.53 1.37
N TRP A 69 -8.40 -7.22 1.63
CA TRP A 69 -7.19 -6.43 1.54
C TRP A 69 -6.73 -6.04 2.93
N TYR A 70 -5.46 -6.32 3.20
CA TYR A 70 -4.80 -5.99 4.45
C TYR A 70 -3.61 -5.08 4.22
N LEU A 71 -3.31 -4.29 5.25
CA LEU A 71 -2.13 -3.46 5.36
C LEU A 71 -1.20 -4.06 6.42
N GLY A 72 0.08 -4.15 6.09
CA GLY A 72 1.14 -4.50 7.02
C GLY A 72 2.09 -3.33 7.25
N LYS A 73 2.34 -2.97 8.51
CA LYS A 73 3.36 -2.01 8.93
C LYS A 73 4.61 -2.76 9.39
N GLY A 74 5.61 -2.84 8.53
CA GLY A 74 6.85 -3.54 8.84
C GLY A 74 7.12 -4.71 7.89
N LEU A 75 8.38 -5.09 7.78
CA LEU A 75 8.83 -6.10 6.82
C LEU A 75 8.32 -7.50 7.16
N PHE A 76 8.09 -7.79 8.44
CA PHE A 76 7.73 -9.14 8.93
C PHE A 76 6.25 -9.28 9.31
N THR A 77 5.43 -8.24 9.09
CA THR A 77 4.04 -8.24 9.56
C THR A 77 3.24 -9.39 8.96
N PHE A 78 3.41 -9.67 7.67
CA PHE A 78 2.71 -10.78 7.02
C PHE A 78 3.30 -12.15 7.37
N ASP A 79 4.60 -12.24 7.66
CA ASP A 79 5.19 -13.47 8.17
C ASP A 79 4.53 -13.89 9.48
N VAL A 80 4.38 -12.94 10.42
CA VAL A 80 3.80 -13.20 11.75
C VAL A 80 2.29 -13.45 11.67
N ASN A 81 1.56 -12.59 10.95
CA ASN A 81 0.09 -12.59 11.02
C ASN A 81 -0.59 -13.50 9.99
N VAL A 82 0.13 -13.95 8.96
CA VAL A 82 -0.46 -14.73 7.85
C VAL A 82 0.35 -15.97 7.53
N PHE A 83 1.64 -15.84 7.21
CA PHE A 83 2.41 -16.98 6.69
C PHE A 83 2.72 -18.03 7.75
N THR A 84 3.01 -17.61 8.99
CA THR A 84 3.21 -18.52 10.12
C THR A 84 1.91 -19.27 10.44
N PRO A 85 0.75 -18.61 10.64
CA PRO A 85 -0.54 -19.29 10.79
C PRO A 85 -0.87 -20.26 9.64
N LEU A 86 -0.62 -19.87 8.38
CA LEU A 86 -0.83 -20.77 7.24
C LEU A 86 0.04 -22.02 7.34
N SER A 87 1.31 -21.86 7.73
CA SER A 87 2.23 -22.99 7.92
C SER A 87 1.76 -23.91 9.04
N GLU A 88 1.27 -23.35 10.15
CA GLU A 88 0.66 -24.10 11.26
C GLU A 88 -0.62 -24.83 10.83
N ALA A 89 -1.38 -24.26 9.89
CA ALA A 89 -2.54 -24.89 9.26
C ALA A 89 -2.18 -25.94 8.18
N GLY A 90 -0.89 -26.26 8.01
CA GLY A 90 -0.40 -27.29 7.09
C GLY A 90 -0.20 -26.82 5.66
N TRP A 91 -0.17 -25.51 5.40
CA TRP A 91 0.25 -24.98 4.11
C TRP A 91 1.77 -24.91 4.00
N GLU A 92 2.31 -25.45 2.92
CA GLU A 92 3.74 -25.46 2.66
C GLU A 92 4.11 -24.35 1.68
N LYS A 93 5.02 -23.47 2.09
CA LYS A 93 5.57 -22.41 1.23
C LYS A 93 6.39 -23.02 0.09
N GLN A 94 5.94 -22.80 -1.14
CA GLN A 94 6.62 -23.30 -2.34
C GLN A 94 7.64 -22.32 -2.91
N GLY A 95 7.39 -21.02 -2.76
CA GLY A 95 8.30 -20.00 -3.30
C GLY A 95 7.67 -18.63 -3.43
N SER A 96 8.42 -17.70 -4.01
CA SER A 96 7.95 -16.33 -4.29
C SER A 96 8.22 -15.96 -5.75
N ILE A 97 7.25 -15.32 -6.40
CA ILE A 97 7.35 -14.86 -7.78
C ILE A 97 7.31 -13.32 -7.79
N PRO A 98 8.44 -12.64 -8.03
CA PRO A 98 8.48 -11.18 -8.10
C PRO A 98 7.99 -10.64 -9.45
N HIS A 99 7.25 -9.53 -9.41
CA HIS A 99 6.74 -8.82 -10.59
C HIS A 99 7.36 -7.42 -10.66
N TYR A 100 7.97 -7.09 -11.79
CA TYR A 100 8.65 -5.83 -12.03
C TYR A 100 7.96 -5.02 -13.14
N ASN A 101 8.01 -3.70 -13.05
CA ASN A 101 7.62 -2.84 -14.16
C ASN A 101 8.74 -2.74 -15.23
N SER A 102 8.47 -2.04 -16.33
CA SER A 102 9.42 -1.85 -17.44
C SER A 102 10.75 -1.21 -17.05
N ASN A 103 10.80 -0.50 -15.91
CA ASN A 103 11.99 0.16 -15.40
C ASN A 103 12.78 -0.72 -14.41
N GLY A 104 12.38 -1.98 -14.23
CA GLY A 104 13.02 -2.91 -13.30
C GLY A 104 12.66 -2.68 -11.83
N LYS A 105 11.64 -1.86 -11.52
CA LYS A 105 11.17 -1.65 -10.15
C LYS A 105 10.15 -2.73 -9.77
N LEU A 106 10.33 -3.34 -8.59
CA LEU A 106 9.37 -4.29 -8.02
C LEU A 106 8.03 -3.59 -7.75
N ILE A 107 6.93 -4.17 -8.26
CA ILE A 107 5.57 -3.64 -8.08
C ILE A 107 4.69 -4.56 -7.24
N SER A 108 4.96 -5.87 -7.26
CA SER A 108 4.31 -6.86 -6.41
C SER A 108 5.14 -8.14 -6.39
N TYR A 109 4.80 -9.07 -5.50
CA TYR A 109 5.27 -10.44 -5.57
C TYR A 109 4.20 -11.40 -5.04
N ASP A 110 4.19 -12.60 -5.58
CA ASP A 110 3.25 -13.65 -5.17
C ASP A 110 3.95 -14.59 -4.22
N GLN A 111 3.33 -14.87 -3.08
CA GLN A 111 3.77 -15.88 -2.14
C GLN A 111 2.90 -17.12 -2.35
N ILE A 112 3.52 -18.20 -2.81
CA ILE A 112 2.82 -19.44 -3.19
C ILE A 112 2.90 -20.43 -2.04
N PHE A 113 1.73 -20.97 -1.68
CA PHE A 113 1.57 -22.05 -0.71
C PHE A 113 0.82 -23.22 -1.34
N THR A 114 1.11 -24.43 -0.88
CA THR A 114 0.36 -25.63 -1.25
C THR A 114 -0.04 -26.41 -0.02
N GLN A 115 -1.22 -27.02 -0.06
CA GLN A 115 -1.67 -27.94 0.97
C GLN A 115 -2.05 -29.26 0.33
N SER A 116 -1.43 -30.34 0.79
CA SER A 116 -1.79 -31.70 0.39
C SER A 116 -3.08 -32.10 1.08
N GLN A 117 -4.09 -32.40 0.28
CA GLN A 117 -5.31 -33.03 0.75
C GLN A 117 -5.08 -34.56 0.64
N SER A 118 -5.35 -35.32 1.72
CA SER A 118 -5.27 -36.80 1.85
C SER A 118 -5.09 -37.60 0.54
N ASP A 119 -4.17 -38.57 0.53
CA ASP A 119 -3.68 -39.52 -0.51
C ASP A 119 -4.32 -39.61 -1.92
N ASP A 120 -5.60 -39.29 -2.11
CA ASP A 120 -6.33 -39.29 -3.40
C ASP A 120 -6.91 -37.92 -3.81
N LYS A 121 -6.66 -36.84 -3.05
CA LYS A 121 -7.20 -35.51 -3.36
C LYS A 121 -6.15 -34.60 -4.02
N PRO A 122 -6.59 -33.66 -4.88
CA PRO A 122 -5.67 -32.73 -5.52
C PRO A 122 -5.02 -31.81 -4.49
N THR A 123 -3.72 -31.56 -4.67
CA THR A 123 -3.01 -30.48 -3.98
C THR A 123 -3.70 -29.15 -4.28
N ILE A 124 -4.03 -28.41 -3.24
CA ILE A 124 -4.60 -27.06 -3.39
C ILE A 124 -3.44 -26.06 -3.38
N THR A 125 -3.49 -25.11 -4.29
CA THR A 125 -2.53 -24.00 -4.35
C THR A 125 -3.20 -22.72 -3.91
N LEU A 126 -2.52 -21.99 -3.01
CA LEU A 126 -2.89 -20.66 -2.57
C LEU A 126 -1.84 -19.66 -3.03
N GLU A 127 -2.28 -18.65 -3.77
CA GLU A 127 -1.48 -17.51 -4.20
C GLU A 127 -1.88 -16.29 -3.38
N LEU A 128 -0.93 -15.76 -2.60
CA LEU A 128 -1.10 -14.50 -1.88
C LEU A 128 -0.30 -13.42 -2.60
N LYS A 129 -0.95 -12.31 -2.94
CA LYS A 129 -0.29 -11.21 -3.65
C LYS A 129 0.07 -10.09 -2.70
N ILE A 130 1.35 -9.71 -2.68
CA ILE A 130 1.89 -8.65 -1.84
C ILE A 130 2.32 -7.48 -2.72
N TYR A 131 1.93 -6.27 -2.33
CA TYR A 131 2.29 -5.04 -3.02
C TYR A 131 3.11 -4.15 -2.08
N PRO A 132 4.42 -4.05 -2.29
CA PRO A 132 5.23 -3.04 -1.62
C PRO A 132 4.72 -1.65 -1.97
N TRP A 133 4.56 -0.79 -0.97
CA TRP A 133 4.05 0.56 -1.19
C TRP A 133 5.12 1.61 -0.90
N LYS A 134 5.07 2.22 0.28
CA LYS A 134 6.01 3.24 0.72
C LYS A 134 6.59 2.84 2.08
N ASP A 135 7.89 3.11 2.25
CA ASP A 135 8.64 2.74 3.43
C ASP A 135 8.52 1.22 3.69
N SER A 136 8.22 0.81 4.93
CA SER A 136 7.98 -0.59 5.29
C SER A 136 6.50 -0.99 5.23
N VAL A 137 5.65 -0.20 4.55
CA VAL A 137 4.23 -0.50 4.39
C VAL A 137 4.00 -1.36 3.16
N GLN A 138 3.21 -2.41 3.32
CA GLN A 138 2.85 -3.34 2.26
C GLN A 138 1.35 -3.62 2.28
N PHE A 139 0.78 -3.93 1.13
CA PHE A 139 -0.58 -4.45 1.00
C PHE A 139 -0.54 -5.95 0.75
N LEU A 140 -1.46 -6.67 1.34
CA LEU A 140 -1.67 -8.08 1.13
C LEU A 140 -3.10 -8.30 0.62
N LYS A 141 -3.21 -8.99 -0.51
CA LYS A 141 -4.47 -9.44 -1.10
C LYS A 141 -4.65 -10.91 -0.82
N ILE A 142 -5.68 -11.27 -0.03
CA ILE A 142 -6.00 -12.63 0.38
C ILE A 142 -7.36 -13.04 -0.18
N PRO A 143 -7.53 -14.21 -0.79
CA PRO A 143 -8.85 -14.74 -1.11
C PRO A 143 -9.70 -14.96 0.16
N LYS A 144 -10.97 -14.57 0.14
CA LYS A 144 -11.87 -14.61 1.32
C LYS A 144 -12.12 -15.99 1.90
N ASP A 145 -12.03 -17.00 1.06
CA ASP A 145 -12.33 -18.40 1.36
C ASP A 145 -11.15 -19.14 2.00
N VAL A 146 -9.98 -18.48 2.08
CA VAL A 146 -8.81 -19.03 2.77
C VAL A 146 -9.06 -19.00 4.27
N LYS A 147 -9.13 -20.19 4.86
CA LYS A 147 -9.11 -20.37 6.31
C LYS A 147 -7.67 -20.61 6.76
N TYR A 148 -7.23 -19.81 7.72
CA TYR A 148 -5.99 -19.94 8.47
C TYR A 148 -6.33 -20.37 9.89
#